data_AF-A0A6J4KBW8-F1
#
_entry.id   AF-A0A6J4KBW8-F1
#
_cell.length_a   1.000
_cell.length_b   1.000
_cell.length_c   1.000
_cell.angle_alpha   90.00
_cell.angle_beta   90.00
_cell.angle_gamma   90.00
#
_symmetry.space_group_name_H-M   'P 1'
#
loop_
_entity.id
_entity.type
_entity.pdbx_description
1 polymer ?
#
loop_
_entity_poly.entity_id
_entity_poly.type
_entity_poly.pdbx_seq_one_letter_code
_entity_poly.pdbx_strand_id
1 'polypeptide(L)'
;MASEEWCSADPAVPVRTPGGATVVVYLNEYALGTEHRAALARATHSCSVTAAPGGRGTDVEITVLIPGDRTDSSFRTRATVTTAPGGRGAVLDSREGVSGVPLVLRFRLDVA
;
A
#
# COMPACT_ATOMS: atom_id res chain seq x y z
N MET A 1 7.52 23.30 18.49
CA MET A 1 6.78 22.98 17.24
C MET A 1 7.01 21.51 16.99
N ALA A 2 6.01 20.67 17.25
CA ALA A 2 6.13 19.24 16.93
C ALA A 2 6.04 19.13 15.41
N SER A 3 7.12 18.70 14.76
CA SER A 3 7.04 18.30 13.36
C SER A 3 5.94 17.25 13.24
N GLU A 4 5.07 17.37 12.25
CA GLU A 4 4.08 16.35 11.94
C GLU A 4 4.83 15.09 11.47
N GLU A 5 5.25 14.25 12.41
CA GLU A 5 6.02 13.06 12.14
C GLU A 5 5.10 11.97 11.58
N TRP A 6 5.46 11.45 10.41
CA TRP A 6 4.77 10.31 9.83
C TRP A 6 5.23 9.04 10.54
N CYS A 7 4.31 8.28 11.11
CA CYS A 7 4.57 6.88 11.43
C CYS A 7 4.37 6.02 10.18
N SER A 8 5.07 4.88 10.10
CA SER A 8 5.00 4.00 8.93
C SER A 8 4.98 2.51 9.28
N ALA A 9 4.42 1.73 8.37
CA ALA A 9 4.48 0.29 8.31
C ALA A 9 4.85 -0.15 6.88
N ASP A 10 5.56 -1.27 6.74
CA ASP A 10 6.01 -1.77 5.44
C ASP A 10 5.81 -3.29 5.31
N PRO A 11 4.55 -3.77 5.25
CA PRO A 11 4.29 -5.17 4.98
C PRO A 11 4.75 -5.59 3.56
N ALA A 12 5.39 -6.76 3.50
CA ALA A 12 5.62 -7.46 2.24
C ALA A 12 4.31 -8.09 1.75
N VAL A 13 3.94 -7.82 0.50
CA VAL A 13 2.72 -8.32 -0.15
C VAL A 13 3.12 -9.27 -1.28
N PRO A 14 2.91 -10.59 -1.14
CA PRO A 14 3.12 -11.54 -2.23
C PRO A 14 1.99 -11.44 -3.25
N VAL A 15 2.33 -11.04 -4.47
CA VAL A 15 1.42 -10.98 -5.63
C VAL A 15 1.61 -12.25 -6.44
N ARG A 16 0.58 -13.10 -6.48
CA ARG A 16 0.56 -14.28 -7.34
C ARG A 16 0.02 -13.91 -8.71
N THR A 17 0.84 -14.02 -9.75
CA THR A 17 0.44 -13.70 -11.12
C THR A 17 -0.48 -14.80 -11.70
N PRO A 18 -1.33 -14.48 -12.70
CA PRO A 18 -2.12 -15.48 -13.41
C PRO A 18 -1.31 -16.63 -14.02
N GLY A 19 -0.08 -16.37 -14.45
CA GLY A 19 0.88 -17.35 -14.97
C GLY A 19 1.56 -18.21 -13.90
N GLY A 20 1.26 -17.98 -12.62
CA GLY A 20 1.71 -18.80 -11.50
C GLY A 20 3.02 -18.33 -10.85
N ALA A 21 3.63 -17.24 -11.33
CA ALA A 21 4.77 -16.62 -10.66
C ALA A 21 4.31 -15.93 -9.36
N THR A 22 5.24 -15.78 -8.40
CA THR A 22 5.00 -14.97 -7.20
C THR A 22 6.02 -13.85 -7.17
N VAL A 23 5.53 -12.61 -7.14
CA VAL A 23 6.33 -11.39 -7.05
C VAL A 23 6.05 -10.74 -5.71
N VAL A 24 7.08 -10.41 -4.94
CA VAL A 24 6.90 -9.69 -3.68
C VAL A 24 7.02 -8.19 -3.95
N VAL A 25 5.98 -7.44 -3.58
CA VAL A 25 6.02 -5.98 -3.52
C VAL A 25 5.95 -5.52 -2.06
N TYR A 26 6.36 -4.29 -1.80
CA TYR A 26 6.42 -3.72 -0.45
C TYR A 26 5.46 -2.54 -0.38
N LEU A 27 4.47 -2.68 0.50
CA LEU A 27 3.44 -1.67 0.70
C LEU A 27 3.83 -0.78 1.88
N ASN A 28 4.27 0.44 1.57
CA ASN A 28 4.67 1.41 2.57
C ASN A 28 3.47 2.28 2.93
N GLU A 29 2.94 2.07 4.13
CA GLU A 29 1.79 2.76 4.68
C GLU A 29 2.27 3.83 5.65
N TYR A 30 1.67 5.01 5.61
CA TYR A 30 2.02 6.13 6.46
C TYR A 30 0.77 6.76 7.06
N ALA A 31 0.87 7.17 8.32
CA ALA A 31 -0.12 7.97 9.01
C ALA A 31 0.55 9.18 9.65
N LEU A 32 -0.06 10.36 9.49
CA LEU A 32 0.48 11.61 10.02
C LEU A 32 0.18 11.73 11.50
N GLY A 33 1.22 11.68 12.35
CA GLY A 33 1.09 11.62 13.81
C GLY A 33 1.48 10.25 14.35
N THR A 34 2.40 10.22 15.31
CA THR A 34 2.91 8.96 15.92
C THR A 34 1.88 8.23 16.77
N GLU A 35 0.89 8.96 17.29
CA GLU A 35 -0.29 8.47 18.00
C GLU A 35 -1.12 7.47 17.17
N HIS A 36 -1.08 7.58 15.84
CA HIS A 36 -1.85 6.75 14.92
C HIS A 36 -1.14 5.44 14.54
N ARG A 37 0.01 5.12 15.14
CA ARG A 37 0.76 3.89 14.86
C ARG A 37 -0.07 2.62 15.10
N ALA A 38 -0.96 2.64 16.10
CA ALA A 38 -1.87 1.53 16.37
C ALA A 38 -2.92 1.35 15.27
N ALA A 39 -3.30 2.42 14.56
CA ALA A 39 -4.20 2.36 13.42
C ALA A 39 -3.52 1.72 12.20
N LEU A 40 -2.25 2.05 11.93
CA LEU A 40 -1.44 1.38 10.89
C LEU A 40 -1.32 -0.12 11.14
N ALA A 41 -1.09 -0.55 12.38
CA ALA A 41 -1.02 -1.97 12.72
C ALA A 41 -2.35 -2.73 12.48
N ARG A 42 -3.46 -2.01 12.29
CA ARG A 42 -4.80 -2.54 11.99
C ARG A 42 -5.21 -2.30 10.54
N ALA A 43 -4.31 -1.81 9.69
CA ALA A 43 -4.61 -1.62 8.28
C ALA A 43 -4.98 -2.94 7.63
N THR A 44 -5.97 -2.91 6.73
CA THR A 44 -6.36 -4.06 5.93
C THR A 44 -5.98 -3.82 4.48
N HIS A 45 -5.59 -4.90 3.81
CA HIS A 45 -5.23 -4.89 2.40
C HIS A 45 -6.04 -5.95 1.65
N SER A 46 -6.48 -5.61 0.44
CA SER A 46 -6.93 -6.57 -0.56
C SER A 46 -6.12 -6.40 -1.83
N CYS A 47 -5.81 -7.51 -2.49
CA CYS A 47 -5.06 -7.54 -3.73
C CYS A 47 -5.88 -8.26 -4.78
N SER A 48 -6.11 -7.61 -5.92
CA SER A 48 -6.68 -8.24 -7.11
C SER A 48 -5.65 -8.18 -8.24
N VAL A 49 -5.64 -9.25 -9.03
CA VAL A 49 -4.69 -9.43 -10.13
C VAL A 49 -5.45 -9.86 -11.36
N THR A 50 -5.09 -9.29 -12.51
CA THR A 50 -5.62 -9.69 -13.81
C THR A 50 -4.48 -9.80 -14.81
N ALA A 51 -4.63 -10.69 -15.79
CA ALA A 51 -3.66 -10.77 -16.88
C ALA A 51 -3.76 -9.48 -17.71
N ALA A 52 -2.64 -8.82 -17.94
CA ALA A 52 -2.60 -7.66 -18.81
C ALA A 52 -2.97 -8.05 -20.26
N PRO A 53 -3.56 -7.13 -21.05
CA PRO A 53 -3.94 -7.42 -22.43
C PRO A 53 -2.78 -8.00 -23.26
N GLY A 54 -3.03 -9.13 -23.91
CA GLY A 54 -2.04 -9.86 -24.70
C GLY A 54 -1.06 -10.72 -23.89
N GLY A 55 -1.31 -10.96 -22.60
CA GLY A 55 -0.55 -11.92 -21.78
C GLY A 55 0.88 -11.50 -21.46
N ARG A 56 1.20 -10.20 -21.60
CA ARG A 56 2.56 -9.65 -21.46
C ARG A 56 2.86 -9.07 -20.08
N GLY A 57 2.02 -9.35 -19.08
CA GLY A 57 2.19 -8.84 -17.73
C GLY A 57 0.98 -9.11 -16.85
N THR A 58 1.03 -8.59 -15.64
CA THR A 58 -0.05 -8.66 -14.65
C THR A 58 -0.45 -7.25 -14.24
N ASP A 59 -1.72 -6.91 -14.41
CA ASP A 59 -2.30 -5.71 -13.83
C ASP A 59 -2.69 -6.02 -12.38
N VAL A 60 -2.23 -5.17 -11.46
CA VAL A 60 -2.40 -5.36 -10.01
C VAL A 60 -3.13 -4.16 -9.44
N GLU A 61 -4.16 -4.42 -8.64
CA GLU A 61 -4.82 -3.42 -7.81
C GLU A 61 -4.73 -3.84 -6.35
N ILE A 62 -4.09 -2.99 -5.54
CA ILE A 62 -4.03 -3.14 -4.08
C ILE A 62 -4.89 -2.06 -3.46
N THR A 63 -5.90 -2.46 -2.69
CA THR A 63 -6.70 -1.54 -1.88
C THR A 63 -6.22 -1.60 -0.45
N VAL A 64 -5.92 -0.44 0.13
CA VAL A 64 -5.43 -0.27 1.49
C VAL A 64 -6.45 0.52 2.29
N LEU A 65 -6.87 0.00 3.45
CA LEU A 65 -7.73 0.72 4.38
C LEU A 65 -7.03 0.85 5.73
N ILE A 66 -6.58 2.06 6.04
CA ILE A 66 -6.11 2.43 7.37
C ILE A 66 -7.34 2.92 8.14
N PRO A 67 -7.82 2.21 9.18
CA PRO A 67 -8.99 2.64 9.93
C PRO A 67 -8.71 3.93 10.69
N GLY A 68 -9.75 4.69 11.04
CA GLY A 68 -9.63 5.71 12.08
C GLY A 68 -9.31 5.08 13.44
N ASP A 69 -9.00 5.93 14.43
CA ASP A 69 -8.72 5.48 15.79
C ASP A 69 -9.43 6.33 16.85
N ARG A 70 -9.04 6.15 18.12
CA ARG A 70 -9.66 6.85 19.26
C ARG A 70 -9.16 8.28 19.43
N THR A 71 -8.02 8.61 18.81
CA THR A 71 -7.40 9.93 18.92
C THR A 71 -7.98 10.87 17.88
N ASP A 72 -8.15 10.38 16.65
CA ASP A 72 -8.84 11.10 15.59
C ASP A 72 -9.67 10.13 14.73
N SER A 73 -10.88 10.56 14.37
CA SER A 73 -11.73 9.84 13.43
C SER A 73 -11.19 9.97 11.99
N SER A 74 -10.43 11.02 11.68
CA SER A 74 -9.80 11.24 10.38
C SER A 74 -8.41 11.87 10.50
N PHE A 75 -7.37 11.16 10.07
CA PHE A 75 -6.01 11.70 9.94
C PHE A 75 -5.46 11.48 8.53
N ARG A 76 -4.44 12.26 8.13
CA ARG A 76 -3.82 12.12 6.82
C ARG A 76 -3.09 10.79 6.71
N THR A 77 -3.27 10.12 5.58
CA THR A 77 -2.64 8.84 5.27
C THR A 77 -1.97 8.86 3.91
N ARG A 78 -0.97 8.01 3.73
CA ARG A 78 -0.32 7.76 2.46
C ARG A 78 -0.03 6.27 2.31
N ALA A 79 -0.10 5.76 1.08
CA ALA A 79 0.35 4.43 0.75
C ALA A 79 1.19 4.46 -0.52
N THR A 80 2.30 3.74 -0.54
CA THR A 80 3.22 3.66 -1.67
C THR A 80 3.64 2.21 -1.88
N VAL A 81 3.48 1.69 -3.09
CA VAL A 81 3.96 0.34 -3.44
C VAL A 81 5.34 0.46 -4.08
N THR A 82 6.27 -0.36 -3.62
CA THR A 82 7.66 -0.37 -4.09
C THR A 82 8.17 -1.80 -4.34
N THR A 83 9.28 -1.91 -5.07
CA THR A 83 9.93 -3.20 -5.36
C THR A 83 10.94 -3.65 -4.30
N ALA A 84 11.27 -2.81 -3.31
CA ALA A 84 12.19 -3.15 -2.23
C ALA A 84 11.73 -2.55 -0.88
N PRO A 85 12.11 -3.15 0.26
CA PRO A 85 11.61 -2.74 1.57
C PRO A 85 12.08 -1.34 1.99
N GLY A 86 11.32 -0.72 2.89
CA GLY A 86 11.60 0.57 3.51
C GLY A 86 11.48 1.74 2.53
N GLY A 87 10.54 1.66 1.60
CA GLY A 87 10.29 2.68 0.58
C GLY A 87 11.40 2.79 -0.47
N ARG A 88 12.14 1.69 -0.69
CA ARG A 88 13.30 1.67 -1.61
C ARG A 88 12.94 0.99 -2.94
N GLY A 89 13.85 1.08 -3.89
CA GLY A 89 13.65 0.49 -5.21
C GLY A 89 12.74 1.34 -6.09
N ALA A 90 12.08 0.71 -7.06
CA ALA A 90 11.17 1.39 -7.96
C ALA A 90 9.81 1.60 -7.28
N VAL A 91 9.29 2.82 -7.35
CA VAL A 91 7.91 3.13 -6.95
C VAL A 91 6.97 2.67 -8.06
N LEU A 92 6.03 1.80 -7.71
CA LEU A 92 5.04 1.24 -8.64
C LEU A 92 3.76 2.08 -8.69
N ASP A 93 3.26 2.53 -7.53
CA ASP A 93 2.20 3.56 -7.42
C ASP A 93 2.29 4.23 -6.04
N SER A 94 1.67 5.42 -5.90
CA SER A 94 1.57 6.14 -4.63
C SER A 94 0.26 6.93 -4.54
N ARG A 95 -0.38 6.91 -3.37
CA ARG A 95 -1.63 7.62 -3.07
C ARG A 95 -1.59 8.26 -1.70
N GLU A 96 -2.24 9.41 -1.59
CA GLU A 96 -2.51 10.09 -0.33
C GLU A 96 -4.02 10.19 -0.12
N GLY A 97 -4.43 10.26 1.14
CA GLY A 97 -5.83 10.41 1.51
C GLY A 97 -6.00 10.59 3.02
N VAL A 98 -7.10 10.05 3.54
CA VAL A 98 -7.44 10.14 4.96
C VAL A 98 -7.83 8.77 5.49
N SER A 99 -7.64 8.55 6.79
CA SER A 99 -8.06 7.32 7.46
C SER A 99 -9.56 7.05 7.29
N GLY A 100 -9.94 5.79 7.25
CA GLY A 100 -11.32 5.35 7.00
C GLY A 100 -11.74 5.38 5.53
N VAL A 101 -10.94 5.98 4.64
CA VAL A 101 -11.16 5.98 3.19
C VAL A 101 -10.15 5.05 2.51
N PRO A 102 -10.58 4.09 1.66
CA PRO A 102 -9.66 3.21 0.96
C PRO A 102 -8.73 3.97 0.00
N LEU A 103 -7.44 3.66 0.06
CA LEU A 103 -6.43 4.07 -0.93
C LEU A 103 -6.27 2.94 -1.96
N VAL A 104 -6.52 3.24 -3.24
CA VAL A 104 -6.44 2.25 -4.32
C VAL A 104 -5.18 2.50 -5.15
N LEU A 105 -4.26 1.54 -5.10
CA LEU A 105 -2.97 1.55 -5.80
C LEU A 105 -3.06 0.63 -7.01
N ARG A 106 -2.66 1.12 -8.18
CA ARG A 106 -2.75 0.39 -9.45
C ARG A 106 -1.43 0.44 -10.19
N PHE A 107 -0.89 -0.72 -10.53
CA PHE A 107 0.37 -0.84 -11.24
C PHE A 107 0.40 -2.10 -12.10
N ARG A 108 1.39 -2.16 -12.99
CA ARG A 108 1.65 -3.30 -13.85
C ARG A 108 2.97 -3.97 -13.47
N LEU A 109 2.98 -5.29 -13.44
CA LEU A 109 4.18 -6.10 -13.36
C LEU A 109 4.49 -6.67 -14.74
N ASP A 110 5.76 -6.64 -15.17
CA ASP A 110 6.23 -7.18 -16.45
C ASP A 110 6.35 -8.73 -16.46
N VAL A 111 5.56 -9.40 -15.62
CA VAL A 111 5.49 -10.85 -15.47
C VAL A 111 4.03 -11.29 -15.53
N ALA A 112 3.77 -12.30 -16.34
CA ALA A 112 2.44 -12.86 -16.57
C ALA A 112 2.03 -13.85 -15.48
#